data_AF-A0A7Y2F202-F1
#
_entry.id   AF-A0A7Y2F202-F1
#
_cell.length_a   1.000
_cell.length_b   1.000
_cell.length_c   1.000
_cell.angle_alpha   90.00
_cell.angle_beta   90.00
_cell.angle_gamma   90.00
#
_symmetry.space_group_name_H-M   'P 1'
#
loop_
_entity.id
_entity.type
_entity.pdbx_description
1 polymer ?
#
loop_
_entity_poly.entity_id
_entity_poly.type
_entity_poly.pdbx_seq_one_letter_code
_entity_poly.pdbx_strand_id
1 'polypeptide(L)'
;SMDMISYGGNDPQSDSGIFKFVRIEYAGKRTKKYGYFNGLTLAGIGSQTIIEDVMVTYCQGNSFYVLGGNTALSQLVSFRSMKNDFVFNYGAQSILTNSLAVKGPYFTSSGGASGIYLASYDSVEETDPAKKGTHLDARNVTLLTVSDDLDAAIEVGLVSEALYVKNDATFSFTKSVFSGFNPAVILDKKISINNETLNQMTFSNMYFNNCKGNIFTEDVPNNEDLENWYGNGIFQNVYSKGSDSETFIEVRDLSKPDFRLRINKIIASNLSED
;
A
#
# COMPACT_ATOMS: atom_id res chain seq x y z
N SER A 1 19.28 -19.53 -23.84
CA SER A 1 19.73 -18.26 -23.25
C SER A 1 18.51 -17.65 -22.59
N MET A 2 18.55 -17.45 -21.28
CA MET A 2 17.54 -16.67 -20.59
C MET A 2 17.94 -15.23 -20.84
N ASP A 3 17.35 -14.61 -21.87
CA ASP A 3 17.46 -13.18 -22.05
C ASP A 3 16.77 -12.56 -20.84
N MET A 4 17.55 -12.26 -19.80
CA MET A 4 17.09 -11.43 -18.69
C MET A 4 16.60 -10.13 -19.31
N ILE A 5 15.29 -9.91 -19.28
CA ILE A 5 14.72 -8.64 -19.69
C ILE A 5 15.25 -7.61 -18.70
N SER A 6 16.30 -6.89 -19.09
CA SER A 6 16.87 -5.81 -18.31
C SER A 6 16.03 -4.57 -18.55
N TYR A 7 15.41 -4.04 -17.50
CA TYR A 7 14.73 -2.76 -17.52
C TYR A 7 15.63 -1.70 -16.89
N GLY A 8 15.65 -0.49 -17.46
CA GLY A 8 16.41 0.64 -16.94
C GLY A 8 17.90 0.62 -17.30
N GLY A 9 18.67 1.44 -16.59
CA GLY A 9 20.13 1.56 -16.70
C GLY A 9 20.79 1.61 -15.31
N ASN A 10 22.10 1.88 -15.26
CA ASN A 10 22.85 1.91 -14.00
C ASN A 10 22.78 3.26 -13.27
N ASP A 11 22.13 4.26 -13.88
CA ASP A 11 22.01 5.60 -13.29
C ASP A 11 20.72 5.72 -12.46
N PRO A 12 20.82 5.77 -11.11
CA PRO A 12 19.66 5.94 -10.24
C PRO A 12 18.98 7.30 -10.43
N GLN A 13 19.64 8.28 -11.05
CA GLN A 13 19.09 9.60 -11.35
C GLN A 13 18.63 9.75 -12.80
N SER A 14 18.53 8.65 -13.57
CA SER A 14 18.04 8.72 -14.95
C SER A 14 16.66 9.38 -15.06
N ASP A 15 16.48 10.15 -16.13
CA ASP A 15 15.23 10.81 -16.48
C ASP A 15 14.54 10.06 -17.63
N SER A 16 13.37 9.48 -17.34
CA SER A 16 12.50 8.82 -18.32
C SER A 16 11.37 9.72 -18.81
N GLY A 17 11.37 11.00 -18.43
CA GLY A 17 10.41 12.02 -18.82
C GLY A 17 9.41 12.40 -17.72
N ILE A 18 8.32 13.03 -18.15
CA ILE A 18 7.29 13.60 -17.28
C ILE A 18 5.94 12.94 -17.57
N PHE A 19 5.33 12.37 -16.55
CA PHE A 19 3.99 11.79 -16.58
C PHE A 19 3.14 12.46 -15.50
N LYS A 20 2.46 13.55 -15.88
CA LYS A 20 1.72 14.42 -14.96
C LYS A 20 0.31 14.73 -15.43
N PHE A 21 -0.65 14.81 -14.50
CA PHE A 21 -2.07 15.09 -14.77
C PHE A 21 -2.72 14.07 -15.72
N VAL A 22 -2.54 12.79 -15.44
CA VAL A 22 -3.04 11.71 -16.29
C VAL A 22 -4.10 10.89 -15.57
N ARG A 23 -5.19 10.57 -16.27
CA ARG A 23 -6.18 9.59 -15.84
C ARG A 23 -6.14 8.36 -16.73
N ILE A 24 -5.98 7.20 -16.10
CA ILE A 24 -6.02 5.87 -16.74
C ILE A 24 -7.28 5.16 -16.24
N GLU A 25 -8.23 4.87 -17.13
CA GLU A 25 -9.53 4.30 -16.74
C GLU A 25 -9.75 2.92 -17.37
N TYR A 26 -10.28 1.99 -16.60
CA TYR A 26 -10.71 0.66 -17.05
C TYR A 26 -9.59 -0.16 -17.72
N ALA A 27 -8.34 0.04 -17.28
CA ALA A 27 -7.20 -0.73 -17.72
C ALA A 27 -7.23 -2.17 -17.17
N GLY A 28 -6.24 -2.97 -17.58
CA GLY A 28 -5.95 -4.24 -16.92
C GLY A 28 -6.57 -5.49 -17.54
N LYS A 29 -6.95 -5.46 -18.82
CA LYS A 29 -7.48 -6.61 -19.55
C LYS A 29 -6.70 -7.91 -19.26
N ARG A 30 -7.44 -8.99 -18.99
CA ARG A 30 -6.86 -10.34 -18.83
C ARG A 30 -6.37 -10.90 -20.16
N THR A 31 -5.16 -11.43 -20.15
CA THR A 31 -4.58 -12.22 -21.23
C THR A 31 -4.50 -13.69 -20.82
N LYS A 32 -4.50 -14.61 -21.80
CA LYS A 32 -4.36 -16.04 -21.53
C LYS A 32 -2.99 -16.41 -20.96
N LYS A 33 -1.94 -15.70 -21.36
CA LYS A 33 -0.54 -16.05 -21.07
C LYS A 33 0.07 -15.26 -19.89
N TYR A 34 -0.35 -14.00 -19.70
CA TYR A 34 0.32 -13.07 -18.78
C TYR A 34 -0.60 -12.54 -17.68
N GLY A 35 -1.79 -13.12 -17.51
CA GLY A 35 -2.74 -12.65 -16.51
C GLY A 35 -3.30 -11.26 -16.84
N TYR A 36 -3.62 -10.49 -15.81
CA TYR A 36 -4.17 -9.13 -15.95
C TYR A 36 -3.04 -8.12 -16.15
N PHE A 37 -3.20 -7.19 -17.09
CA PHE A 37 -2.30 -6.04 -17.20
C PHE A 37 -2.46 -5.09 -16.00
N ASN A 38 -1.47 -4.25 -15.75
CA ASN A 38 -1.59 -3.17 -14.76
C ASN A 38 -2.11 -1.88 -15.42
N GLY A 39 -2.51 -0.91 -14.60
CA GLY A 39 -2.85 0.43 -15.06
C GLY A 39 -1.61 1.17 -15.55
N LEU A 40 -0.63 1.31 -14.66
CA LEU A 40 0.68 1.90 -14.96
C LEU A 40 1.79 1.01 -14.43
N THR A 41 2.68 0.56 -15.32
CA THR A 41 3.90 -0.16 -14.96
C THR A 41 5.10 0.77 -15.13
N LEU A 42 5.89 0.94 -14.07
CA LEU A 42 7.13 1.73 -14.05
C LEU A 42 8.29 0.77 -13.84
N ALA A 43 9.13 0.58 -14.85
CA ALA A 43 10.19 -0.43 -14.82
C ALA A 43 11.58 0.20 -14.93
N GLY A 44 12.35 0.19 -13.84
CA GLY A 44 13.73 0.64 -13.79
C GLY A 44 13.94 2.13 -14.07
N ILE A 45 12.95 2.99 -13.76
CA ILE A 45 13.07 4.45 -13.94
C ILE A 45 13.92 5.06 -12.82
N GLY A 46 14.61 6.16 -13.12
CA GLY A 46 15.41 6.91 -12.16
C GLY A 46 14.67 8.10 -11.54
N SER A 47 15.29 8.67 -10.51
CA SER A 47 14.65 9.63 -9.59
C SER A 47 14.41 11.01 -10.17
N GLN A 48 14.95 11.31 -11.37
CA GLN A 48 14.64 12.56 -12.08
C GLN A 48 13.39 12.43 -12.96
N THR A 49 12.85 11.22 -13.12
CA THR A 49 11.56 10.98 -13.79
C THR A 49 10.41 11.53 -12.93
N ILE A 50 9.53 12.34 -13.51
CA ILE A 50 8.41 12.95 -12.79
C ILE A 50 7.15 12.10 -12.97
N ILE A 51 6.65 11.50 -11.88
CA ILE A 51 5.34 10.81 -11.83
C ILE A 51 4.47 11.49 -10.77
N GLU A 52 3.53 12.33 -11.22
CA GLU A 52 2.75 13.19 -10.32
C GLU A 52 1.29 13.36 -10.81
N ASP A 53 0.32 13.53 -9.91
CA ASP A 53 -1.07 13.81 -10.28
C ASP A 53 -1.66 12.77 -11.25
N VAL A 54 -1.44 11.48 -10.94
CA VAL A 54 -1.91 10.36 -11.77
C VAL A 54 -3.02 9.61 -11.07
N MET A 55 -4.11 9.40 -11.77
CA MET A 55 -5.25 8.61 -11.29
C MET A 55 -5.42 7.35 -12.14
N VAL A 56 -5.55 6.19 -11.49
CA VAL A 56 -5.96 4.93 -12.11
C VAL A 56 -7.31 4.52 -11.54
N THR A 57 -8.31 4.31 -12.40
CA THR A 57 -9.67 3.94 -12.01
C THR A 57 -10.08 2.59 -12.60
N TYR A 58 -10.77 1.78 -11.78
CA TYR A 58 -11.39 0.52 -12.22
C TYR A 58 -10.45 -0.43 -12.97
N CYS A 59 -9.18 -0.48 -12.58
CA CYS A 59 -8.19 -1.37 -13.17
C CYS A 59 -8.50 -2.84 -12.80
N GLN A 60 -8.52 -3.74 -13.78
CA GLN A 60 -8.71 -5.18 -13.54
C GLN A 60 -7.43 -5.89 -13.06
N GLY A 61 -6.26 -5.28 -13.22
CA GLY A 61 -5.02 -5.73 -12.58
C GLY A 61 -4.62 -4.80 -11.45
N ASN A 62 -3.31 -4.60 -11.26
CA ASN A 62 -2.82 -3.64 -10.25
C ASN A 62 -2.92 -2.22 -10.81
N SER A 63 -3.17 -1.22 -9.96
CA SER A 63 -3.23 0.16 -10.44
C SER A 63 -1.84 0.68 -10.81
N PHE A 64 -0.90 0.65 -9.87
CA PHE A 64 0.50 1.02 -10.07
C PHE A 64 1.41 -0.16 -9.77
N TYR A 65 2.34 -0.45 -10.68
CA TYR A 65 3.35 -1.48 -10.47
C TYR A 65 4.75 -0.92 -10.76
N VAL A 66 5.54 -0.73 -9.70
CA VAL A 66 6.95 -0.35 -9.75
C VAL A 66 7.84 -1.59 -9.70
N LEU A 67 8.67 -1.74 -10.72
CA LEU A 67 9.62 -2.84 -10.92
C LEU A 67 11.04 -2.26 -10.88
N GLY A 68 11.71 -2.36 -9.74
CA GLY A 68 13.05 -1.79 -9.54
C GLY A 68 13.10 -0.26 -9.72
N GLY A 69 14.32 0.27 -9.85
CA GLY A 69 14.57 1.69 -10.07
C GLY A 69 14.47 2.55 -8.80
N ASN A 70 14.63 3.86 -8.98
CA ASN A 70 14.59 4.87 -7.95
C ASN A 70 13.44 5.83 -8.26
N THR A 71 12.30 5.67 -7.62
CA THR A 71 11.08 6.38 -8.03
C THR A 71 10.63 7.41 -7.01
N ALA A 72 10.26 8.60 -7.49
CA ALA A 72 9.60 9.63 -6.69
C ALA A 72 8.17 9.78 -7.21
N LEU A 73 7.21 9.34 -6.40
CA LEU A 73 5.78 9.29 -6.72
C LEU A 73 5.02 10.25 -5.81
N SER A 74 4.21 11.12 -6.39
CA SER A 74 3.40 12.06 -5.60
C SER A 74 2.00 12.23 -6.14
N GLN A 75 1.01 12.42 -5.26
CA GLN A 75 -0.37 12.71 -5.66
C GLN A 75 -0.95 11.62 -6.58
N LEU A 76 -0.70 10.35 -6.23
CA LEU A 76 -1.26 9.22 -6.96
C LEU A 76 -2.60 8.81 -6.37
N VAL A 77 -3.56 8.48 -7.24
CA VAL A 77 -4.87 7.99 -6.85
C VAL A 77 -5.13 6.63 -7.49
N SER A 78 -5.32 5.59 -6.68
CA SER A 78 -5.93 4.34 -7.12
C SER A 78 -7.39 4.32 -6.66
N PHE A 79 -8.33 4.17 -7.59
CA PHE A 79 -9.74 4.12 -7.29
C PHE A 79 -10.36 2.82 -7.81
N ARG A 80 -10.76 1.95 -6.88
CA ARG A 80 -11.38 0.65 -7.14
C ARG A 80 -10.48 -0.21 -8.03
N SER A 81 -9.28 -0.57 -7.56
CA SER A 81 -8.45 -1.61 -8.21
C SER A 81 -9.01 -3.00 -7.93
N MET A 82 -8.97 -3.90 -8.91
CA MET A 82 -9.37 -5.31 -8.73
C MET A 82 -8.26 -6.09 -8.02
N LYS A 83 -6.99 -5.73 -8.23
CA LYS A 83 -5.83 -6.32 -7.55
C LYS A 83 -5.24 -5.32 -6.54
N ASN A 84 -3.92 -5.28 -6.43
CA ASN A 84 -3.25 -4.36 -5.52
C ASN A 84 -3.38 -2.92 -6.05
N ASP A 85 -3.44 -1.93 -5.15
CA ASP A 85 -3.44 -0.53 -5.58
C ASP A 85 -2.02 -0.10 -5.96
N PHE A 86 -1.04 -0.41 -5.11
CA PHE A 86 0.37 -0.20 -5.39
C PHE A 86 1.16 -1.49 -5.21
N VAL A 87 2.04 -1.77 -6.15
CA VAL A 87 2.99 -2.88 -6.07
C VAL A 87 4.41 -2.33 -6.22
N PHE A 88 5.29 -2.69 -5.30
CA PHE A 88 6.72 -2.39 -5.37
C PHE A 88 7.49 -3.70 -5.30
N ASN A 89 8.25 -3.99 -6.34
CA ASN A 89 8.97 -5.26 -6.47
C ASN A 89 10.37 -5.10 -7.08
N TYR A 90 11.16 -6.17 -7.04
CA TYR A 90 12.45 -6.30 -7.72
C TYR A 90 13.47 -5.20 -7.37
N GLY A 91 13.58 -4.88 -6.08
CA GLY A 91 14.57 -3.93 -5.56
C GLY A 91 14.19 -2.46 -5.71
N ALA A 92 12.90 -2.15 -5.94
CA ALA A 92 12.43 -0.78 -6.11
C ALA A 92 12.79 0.09 -4.89
N GLN A 93 13.40 1.25 -5.12
CA GLN A 93 13.71 2.25 -4.10
C GLN A 93 12.75 3.42 -4.30
N SER A 94 11.63 3.44 -3.57
CA SER A 94 10.50 4.29 -3.90
C SER A 94 10.11 5.23 -2.77
N ILE A 95 9.79 6.47 -3.14
CA ILE A 95 9.16 7.45 -2.26
C ILE A 95 7.72 7.66 -2.77
N LEU A 96 6.72 7.47 -1.91
CA LEU A 96 5.31 7.68 -2.23
C LEU A 96 4.72 8.76 -1.30
N THR A 97 4.24 9.87 -1.87
CA THR A 97 3.74 11.00 -1.07
C THR A 97 2.34 11.44 -1.46
N ASN A 98 1.56 11.92 -0.48
CA ASN A 98 0.25 12.57 -0.71
C ASN A 98 -0.69 11.74 -1.59
N SER A 99 -0.73 10.42 -1.39
CA SER A 99 -1.38 9.49 -2.31
C SER A 99 -2.56 8.76 -1.65
N LEU A 100 -3.50 8.31 -2.47
CA LEU A 100 -4.77 7.75 -2.03
C LEU A 100 -5.04 6.41 -2.74
N ALA A 101 -5.46 5.40 -1.99
CA ALA A 101 -6.11 4.21 -2.53
C ALA A 101 -7.50 4.04 -1.92
N VAL A 102 -8.49 3.82 -2.78
CA VAL A 102 -9.88 3.56 -2.37
C VAL A 102 -10.30 2.20 -2.92
N LYS A 103 -10.34 1.19 -2.05
CA LYS A 103 -10.80 -0.15 -2.37
C LYS A 103 -12.30 -0.29 -2.23
N GLY A 104 -12.81 -1.30 -2.93
CA GLY A 104 -14.21 -1.69 -2.89
C GLY A 104 -14.36 -3.19 -2.81
N PRO A 105 -14.96 -3.76 -1.76
CA PRO A 105 -14.99 -5.22 -1.56
C PRO A 105 -15.62 -5.98 -2.74
N TYR A 106 -16.63 -5.40 -3.38
CA TYR A 106 -17.35 -6.05 -4.50
C TYR A 106 -16.69 -5.86 -5.88
N PHE A 107 -15.61 -5.07 -5.97
CA PHE A 107 -14.80 -4.94 -7.18
C PHE A 107 -13.41 -5.58 -7.03
N THR A 108 -12.88 -5.54 -5.80
CA THR A 108 -11.60 -6.12 -5.43
C THR A 108 -11.70 -7.64 -5.46
N SER A 109 -10.72 -8.33 -6.03
CA SER A 109 -10.70 -9.78 -6.02
C SER A 109 -10.45 -10.30 -4.60
N SER A 110 -11.20 -11.31 -4.19
CA SER A 110 -10.90 -12.08 -2.96
C SER A 110 -9.51 -12.71 -3.05
N GLY A 111 -8.77 -12.71 -1.94
CA GLY A 111 -7.50 -13.43 -1.79
C GLY A 111 -6.30 -12.73 -2.46
N GLY A 112 -5.63 -11.85 -1.72
CA GLY A 112 -4.33 -11.28 -2.10
C GLY A 112 -4.40 -10.00 -2.95
N ALA A 113 -5.34 -9.11 -2.63
CA ALA A 113 -5.47 -7.80 -3.25
C ALA A 113 -5.34 -6.69 -2.19
N SER A 114 -4.12 -6.48 -1.72
CA SER A 114 -3.77 -5.51 -0.69
C SER A 114 -3.94 -4.07 -1.19
N GLY A 115 -3.91 -3.10 -0.27
CA GLY A 115 -3.68 -1.70 -0.67
C GLY A 115 -2.28 -1.56 -1.30
N ILE A 116 -1.27 -2.02 -0.58
CA ILE A 116 0.13 -2.02 -1.01
C ILE A 116 0.68 -3.44 -0.88
N TYR A 117 1.26 -3.93 -1.97
CA TYR A 117 2.04 -5.16 -1.98
C TYR A 117 3.52 -4.81 -2.14
N LEU A 118 4.32 -5.23 -1.17
CA LEU A 118 5.73 -4.87 -1.07
C LEU A 118 6.58 -6.13 -1.04
N ALA A 119 7.42 -6.31 -2.05
CA ALA A 119 8.29 -7.48 -2.17
C ALA A 119 9.67 -7.09 -2.69
N SER A 120 10.71 -7.81 -2.30
CA SER A 120 12.02 -7.68 -2.95
C SER A 120 12.11 -8.54 -4.21
N TYR A 121 11.31 -9.60 -4.28
CA TYR A 121 11.29 -10.57 -5.37
C TYR A 121 10.07 -11.52 -5.29
N ASP A 122 9.74 -12.11 -6.43
CA ASP A 122 8.74 -13.18 -6.50
C ASP A 122 9.36 -14.54 -6.16
N SER A 123 10.55 -14.82 -6.71
CA SER A 123 11.37 -16.01 -6.41
C SER A 123 12.80 -15.59 -6.10
N VAL A 124 13.36 -16.08 -5.00
CA VAL A 124 14.76 -15.85 -4.58
C VAL A 124 15.75 -16.27 -5.67
N GLU A 125 15.42 -17.33 -6.40
CA GLU A 125 16.26 -17.91 -7.47
C GLU A 125 16.41 -16.99 -8.67
N GLU A 126 15.48 -16.04 -8.84
CA GLU A 126 15.48 -15.05 -9.92
C GLU A 126 16.08 -13.71 -9.49
N THR A 127 16.73 -13.68 -8.30
CA THR A 127 17.30 -12.45 -7.75
C THR A 127 18.81 -12.38 -7.90
N ASP A 128 19.28 -11.15 -8.07
CA ASP A 128 20.70 -10.82 -7.94
C ASP A 128 20.95 -10.41 -6.48
N PRO A 129 21.67 -11.22 -5.68
CA PRO A 129 21.93 -10.92 -4.28
C PRO A 129 22.81 -9.68 -4.07
N ALA A 130 23.45 -9.15 -5.12
CA ALA A 130 24.19 -7.90 -5.05
C ALA A 130 23.28 -6.66 -5.12
N LYS A 131 22.02 -6.81 -5.54
CA LYS A 131 21.06 -5.71 -5.62
C LYS A 131 20.39 -5.48 -4.27
N LYS A 132 20.06 -4.21 -4.00
CA LYS A 132 19.30 -3.83 -2.81
C LYS A 132 17.90 -4.45 -2.85
N GLY A 133 17.42 -4.90 -1.69
CA GLY A 133 16.01 -5.23 -1.49
C GLY A 133 15.12 -4.01 -1.70
N THR A 134 13.84 -4.22 -1.95
CA THR A 134 12.86 -3.16 -2.16
C THR A 134 12.69 -2.34 -0.87
N HIS A 135 12.67 -1.02 -1.03
CA HIS A 135 12.40 -0.06 0.04
C HIS A 135 11.28 0.90 -0.38
N LEU A 136 10.31 1.10 0.51
CA LEU A 136 9.24 2.09 0.34
C LEU A 136 9.23 3.11 1.49
N ASP A 137 9.42 4.38 1.16
CA ASP A 137 9.19 5.51 2.05
C ASP A 137 7.85 6.19 1.68
N ALA A 138 6.82 5.94 2.48
CA ALA A 138 5.47 6.41 2.27
C ALA A 138 5.10 7.51 3.28
N ARG A 139 4.66 8.67 2.78
CA ARG A 139 4.36 9.84 3.61
C ARG A 139 3.03 10.46 3.22
N ASN A 140 2.14 10.67 4.20
CA ASN A 140 0.79 11.19 3.94
C ASN A 140 0.04 10.36 2.89
N VAL A 141 -0.01 9.04 3.10
CA VAL A 141 -0.74 8.09 2.25
C VAL A 141 -2.02 7.67 2.96
N THR A 142 -3.15 7.71 2.26
CA THR A 142 -4.43 7.19 2.76
C THR A 142 -4.80 5.95 1.97
N LEU A 143 -4.95 4.82 2.67
CA LEU A 143 -5.54 3.60 2.15
C LEU A 143 -6.89 3.42 2.83
N LEU A 144 -7.95 3.20 2.05
CA LEU A 144 -9.31 3.09 2.55
C LEU A 144 -10.08 2.00 1.80
N THR A 145 -10.80 1.16 2.52
CA THR A 145 -11.86 0.32 1.95
C THR A 145 -13.21 0.96 2.22
N VAL A 146 -13.96 1.29 1.16
CA VAL A 146 -15.33 1.83 1.29
C VAL A 146 -16.35 0.72 1.02
N SER A 147 -17.13 0.41 2.04
CA SER A 147 -18.25 -0.55 2.01
C SER A 147 -19.49 0.03 2.67
N ASP A 148 -20.67 -0.39 2.22
CA ASP A 148 -21.93 -0.10 2.92
C ASP A 148 -22.03 -0.93 4.20
N ASP A 149 -21.56 -2.18 4.14
CA ASP A 149 -21.43 -3.11 5.25
C ASP A 149 -20.01 -3.71 5.21
N LEU A 150 -19.13 -3.21 6.08
CA LEU A 150 -17.75 -3.66 6.14
C LEU A 150 -17.65 -5.05 6.79
N ASP A 151 -18.44 -5.29 7.84
CA ASP A 151 -18.38 -6.55 8.60
C ASP A 151 -18.83 -7.73 7.75
N ALA A 152 -19.92 -7.59 6.99
CA ALA A 152 -20.37 -8.61 6.06
C ALA A 152 -19.32 -8.87 4.96
N ALA A 153 -18.72 -7.82 4.41
CA ALA A 153 -17.66 -7.94 3.40
C ALA A 153 -16.41 -8.67 3.93
N ILE A 154 -16.06 -8.43 5.19
CA ILE A 154 -14.99 -9.14 5.89
C ILE A 154 -15.35 -10.62 6.07
N GLU A 155 -16.58 -10.92 6.52
CA GLU A 155 -17.03 -12.29 6.78
C GLU A 155 -16.96 -13.17 5.53
N VAL A 156 -17.28 -12.62 4.36
CA VAL A 156 -17.20 -13.33 3.07
C VAL A 156 -15.82 -13.26 2.39
N GLY A 157 -14.80 -12.70 3.07
CA GLY A 157 -13.42 -12.67 2.58
C GLY A 157 -13.14 -11.71 1.43
N LEU A 158 -13.93 -10.63 1.29
CA LEU A 158 -13.77 -9.61 0.26
C LEU A 158 -12.88 -8.43 0.68
N VAL A 159 -12.45 -8.41 1.94
CA VAL A 159 -11.55 -7.39 2.49
C VAL A 159 -10.23 -8.05 2.86
N SER A 160 -9.14 -7.53 2.30
CA SER A 160 -7.76 -7.94 2.57
C SER A 160 -7.04 -6.87 3.41
N GLU A 161 -5.73 -7.03 3.54
CA GLU A 161 -4.85 -6.13 4.26
C GLU A 161 -4.52 -4.81 3.54
N ALA A 162 -4.19 -3.77 4.31
CA ALA A 162 -3.76 -2.50 3.74
C ALA A 162 -2.35 -2.62 3.16
N LEU A 163 -1.46 -3.31 3.88
CA LEU A 163 -0.08 -3.55 3.49
C LEU A 163 0.27 -5.02 3.66
N TYR A 164 0.76 -5.65 2.59
CA TYR A 164 1.40 -6.96 2.64
C TYR A 164 2.89 -6.82 2.33
N VAL A 165 3.75 -7.35 3.19
CA VAL A 165 5.21 -7.21 3.09
C VAL A 165 5.86 -8.57 3.01
N LYS A 166 6.59 -8.85 1.93
CA LYS A 166 7.43 -10.04 1.81
C LYS A 166 8.80 -9.86 2.44
N ASN A 167 9.45 -11.00 2.68
CA ASN A 167 10.83 -11.06 3.13
C ASN A 167 11.77 -10.14 2.35
N ASP A 168 12.74 -9.58 3.05
CA ASP A 168 13.78 -8.64 2.57
C ASP A 168 13.26 -7.30 2.03
N ALA A 169 11.96 -7.03 2.10
CA ALA A 169 11.43 -5.72 1.79
C ALA A 169 11.32 -4.87 3.06
N THR A 170 11.62 -3.58 2.92
CA THR A 170 11.68 -2.64 4.05
C THR A 170 10.80 -1.42 3.78
N PHE A 171 10.36 -0.73 4.83
CA PHE A 171 9.49 0.43 4.65
C PHE A 171 9.56 1.43 5.80
N SER A 172 9.14 2.65 5.49
CA SER A 172 8.73 3.64 6.48
C SER A 172 7.39 4.24 6.07
N PHE A 173 6.41 4.23 6.97
CA PHE A 173 5.17 4.98 6.82
C PHE A 173 5.12 6.09 7.87
N THR A 174 4.89 7.31 7.39
CA THR A 174 4.73 8.50 8.24
C THR A 174 3.43 9.21 7.92
N LYS A 175 2.71 9.67 8.95
CA LYS A 175 1.50 10.52 8.81
C LYS A 175 0.44 9.92 7.87
N SER A 176 0.27 8.60 7.92
CA SER A 176 -0.55 7.87 6.94
C SER A 176 -1.76 7.20 7.61
N VAL A 177 -2.78 6.88 6.82
CA VAL A 177 -4.07 6.38 7.30
C VAL A 177 -4.36 5.05 6.64
N PHE A 178 -4.59 4.00 7.43
CA PHE A 178 -5.13 2.73 6.94
C PHE A 178 -6.52 2.54 7.55
N SER A 179 -7.56 2.49 6.71
CA SER A 179 -8.94 2.41 7.18
C SER A 179 -9.74 1.29 6.51
N GLY A 180 -10.38 0.43 7.32
CA GLY A 180 -11.32 -0.58 6.82
C GLY A 180 -10.69 -1.85 6.23
N PHE A 181 -9.52 -2.29 6.73
CA PHE A 181 -8.82 -3.49 6.23
C PHE A 181 -8.92 -4.68 7.20
N ASN A 182 -8.57 -5.88 6.73
CA ASN A 182 -8.62 -7.11 7.53
C ASN A 182 -7.40 -8.00 7.24
N PRO A 183 -6.32 -7.93 8.06
CA PRO A 183 -6.04 -6.93 9.09
C PRO A 183 -5.44 -5.64 8.49
N ALA A 184 -4.87 -4.73 9.28
CA ALA A 184 -4.19 -3.56 8.72
C ALA A 184 -2.91 -3.95 7.94
N VAL A 185 -2.08 -4.85 8.50
CA VAL A 185 -0.79 -5.23 7.93
C VAL A 185 -0.54 -6.73 8.10
N ILE A 186 0.00 -7.35 7.05
CA ILE A 186 0.56 -8.70 7.09
C ILE A 186 2.04 -8.67 6.72
N LEU A 187 2.87 -9.28 7.56
CA LEU A 187 4.27 -9.58 7.30
C LEU A 187 4.40 -11.05 6.89
N ASP A 188 5.12 -11.34 5.81
CA ASP A 188 5.41 -12.72 5.37
C ASP A 188 6.07 -13.53 6.49
N LYS A 189 5.66 -14.79 6.63
CA LYS A 189 6.12 -15.69 7.71
C LYS A 189 7.62 -15.94 7.77
N LYS A 190 8.36 -15.63 6.71
CA LYS A 190 9.82 -15.73 6.67
C LYS A 190 10.50 -14.55 7.39
N ILE A 191 9.77 -13.47 7.64
CA ILE A 191 10.26 -12.31 8.35
C ILE A 191 10.43 -12.66 9.83
N SER A 192 11.66 -12.58 10.32
CA SER A 192 11.96 -12.77 11.74
C SER A 192 11.64 -11.50 12.52
N ILE A 193 10.79 -11.61 13.54
CA ILE A 193 10.40 -10.48 14.39
C ILE A 193 11.46 -10.27 15.47
N ASN A 194 12.28 -9.23 15.29
CA ASN A 194 13.33 -8.81 16.21
C ASN A 194 13.67 -7.32 15.98
N ASN A 195 14.50 -6.75 16.85
CA ASN A 195 14.85 -5.33 16.79
C ASN A 195 15.50 -4.92 15.45
N GLU A 196 16.32 -5.76 14.83
CA GLU A 196 16.99 -5.43 13.56
C GLU A 196 15.97 -5.25 12.44
N THR A 197 15.10 -6.25 12.25
CA THR A 197 14.06 -6.23 11.22
C THR A 197 13.05 -5.11 11.48
N LEU A 198 12.58 -4.96 12.72
CA LEU A 198 11.55 -3.97 13.06
C LEU A 198 12.04 -2.52 12.97
N ASN A 199 13.35 -2.27 13.15
CA ASN A 199 13.92 -0.94 12.92
C ASN A 199 13.91 -0.54 11.43
N GLN A 200 13.76 -1.49 10.51
CA GLN A 200 13.69 -1.25 9.06
C GLN A 200 12.25 -1.22 8.51
N MET A 201 11.26 -1.45 9.38
CA MET A 201 9.85 -1.51 9.05
C MET A 201 9.10 -0.60 10.02
N THR A 202 9.03 0.68 9.71
CA THR A 202 8.58 1.68 10.68
C THR A 202 7.20 2.22 10.36
N PHE A 203 6.36 2.33 11.38
CA PHE A 203 5.10 3.05 11.36
C PHE A 203 5.19 4.18 12.37
N SER A 204 4.99 5.42 11.92
CA SER A 204 4.96 6.56 12.83
C SER A 204 3.89 7.57 12.42
N ASN A 205 3.25 8.19 13.42
CA ASN A 205 2.11 9.08 13.21
C ASN A 205 1.01 8.42 12.34
N MET A 206 0.80 7.12 12.51
CA MET A 206 -0.23 6.41 11.76
C MET A 206 -1.60 6.60 12.39
N TYR A 207 -2.63 6.56 11.56
CA TYR A 207 -4.00 6.38 12.00
C TYR A 207 -4.56 5.08 11.41
N PHE A 208 -4.60 4.04 12.24
CA PHE A 208 -5.22 2.76 11.91
C PHE A 208 -6.68 2.79 12.35
N ASN A 209 -7.60 2.83 11.42
CA ASN A 209 -9.03 2.98 11.72
C ASN A 209 -9.85 1.81 11.20
N ASN A 210 -10.77 1.30 12.00
CA ASN A 210 -11.76 0.32 11.58
C ASN A 210 -11.15 -0.92 10.88
N CYS A 211 -9.90 -1.27 11.20
CA CYS A 211 -9.25 -2.49 10.72
C CYS A 211 -9.59 -3.65 11.65
N LYS A 212 -9.86 -4.84 11.10
CA LYS A 212 -10.05 -6.06 11.91
C LYS A 212 -8.70 -6.71 12.18
N GLY A 213 -8.03 -6.20 13.22
CA GLY A 213 -6.67 -6.55 13.59
C GLY A 213 -5.66 -5.53 13.05
N ASN A 214 -4.56 -5.34 13.77
CA ASN A 214 -3.51 -4.38 13.39
C ASN A 214 -2.45 -5.06 12.53
N ILE A 215 -1.34 -5.48 13.12
CA ILE A 215 -0.15 -5.98 12.40
C ILE A 215 0.06 -7.44 12.80
N PHE A 216 0.15 -8.33 11.81
CA PHE A 216 0.35 -9.76 12.02
C PHE A 216 1.48 -10.30 11.15
N THR A 217 2.06 -11.41 11.59
CA THR A 217 2.84 -12.28 10.73
C THR A 217 1.91 -13.32 10.11
N GLU A 218 2.09 -13.62 8.83
CA GLU A 218 1.30 -14.62 8.09
C GLU A 218 1.32 -15.97 8.82
N ASP A 219 0.16 -16.63 8.89
CA ASP A 219 -0.05 -17.91 9.58
C ASP A 219 0.23 -17.87 11.11
N VAL A 220 0.47 -16.70 11.71
CA VAL A 220 0.74 -16.55 13.15
C VAL A 220 -0.35 -15.68 13.80
N PRO A 221 -1.30 -16.28 14.54
CA PRO A 221 -2.39 -15.53 15.16
C PRO A 221 -1.97 -14.69 16.38
N ASN A 222 -0.85 -15.04 17.02
CA ASN A 222 -0.30 -14.24 18.13
C ASN A 222 0.57 -13.11 17.57
N ASN A 223 0.22 -11.86 17.89
CA ASN A 223 0.95 -10.68 17.45
C ASN A 223 1.40 -9.77 18.61
N GLU A 224 1.48 -10.29 19.84
CA GLU A 224 1.86 -9.51 21.04
C GLU A 224 3.17 -8.71 20.88
N ASP A 225 4.21 -9.31 20.29
CA ASP A 225 5.49 -8.63 20.08
C ASP A 225 5.34 -7.42 19.13
N LEU A 226 4.51 -7.55 18.10
CA LEU A 226 4.23 -6.49 17.14
C LEU A 226 3.37 -5.39 17.76
N GLU A 227 2.34 -5.75 18.53
CA GLU A 227 1.51 -4.79 19.27
C GLU A 227 2.33 -4.01 20.29
N ASN A 228 3.20 -4.69 21.03
CA ASN A 228 4.09 -4.05 22.01
C ASN A 228 5.07 -3.08 21.34
N TRP A 229 5.65 -3.46 20.20
CA TRP A 229 6.56 -2.60 19.45
C TRP A 229 5.84 -1.36 18.89
N TYR A 230 4.84 -1.55 18.01
CA TYR A 230 4.19 -0.46 17.30
C TYR A 230 3.14 0.31 18.13
N GLY A 231 2.75 -0.23 19.29
CA GLY A 231 1.95 0.44 20.31
C GLY A 231 2.79 1.37 21.21
N ASN A 232 4.11 1.37 21.10
CA ASN A 232 4.96 2.29 21.85
C ASN A 232 4.63 3.75 21.46
N GLY A 233 4.35 4.59 22.46
CA GLY A 233 3.98 5.99 22.28
C GLY A 233 5.00 6.84 21.51
N ILE A 234 6.26 6.42 21.42
CA ILE A 234 7.29 7.09 20.59
C ILE A 234 6.91 7.13 19.11
N PHE A 235 6.17 6.12 18.63
CA PHE A 235 5.72 6.06 17.25
C PHE A 235 4.48 6.92 17.00
N GLN A 236 3.76 7.33 18.05
CA GLN A 236 2.56 8.17 17.94
C GLN A 236 1.49 7.59 17.00
N ASN A 237 1.38 6.25 16.96
CA ASN A 237 0.35 5.56 16.21
C ASN A 237 -0.97 5.57 16.99
N VAL A 238 -2.07 5.79 16.30
CA VAL A 238 -3.41 5.82 16.87
C VAL A 238 -4.25 4.71 16.24
N TYR A 239 -4.92 3.93 17.08
CA TYR A 239 -5.81 2.85 16.69
C TYR A 239 -7.25 3.21 17.05
N SER A 240 -8.17 3.10 16.09
CA SER A 240 -9.57 3.50 16.26
C SER A 240 -10.53 2.56 15.52
N LYS A 241 -11.82 2.68 15.82
CA LYS A 241 -12.93 1.91 15.23
C LYS A 241 -14.03 2.82 14.71
N GLY A 242 -13.68 4.05 14.34
CA GLY A 242 -14.63 5.03 13.83
C GLY A 242 -15.18 4.61 12.48
N SER A 243 -16.47 4.87 12.25
CA SER A 243 -17.07 4.69 10.93
C SER A 243 -16.43 5.64 9.90
N ASP A 244 -16.64 5.35 8.62
CA ASP A 244 -16.21 6.22 7.53
C ASP A 244 -16.74 7.66 7.69
N SER A 245 -18.00 7.81 8.12
CA SER A 245 -18.66 9.11 8.30
C SER A 245 -18.13 9.93 9.49
N GLU A 246 -17.53 9.26 10.47
CA GLU A 246 -16.87 9.90 11.60
C GLU A 246 -15.44 10.31 11.28
N THR A 247 -14.79 9.51 10.42
CA THR A 247 -13.38 9.63 10.09
C THR A 247 -13.12 10.61 8.96
N PHE A 248 -13.90 10.54 7.88
CA PHE A 248 -13.69 11.28 6.64
C PHE A 248 -14.81 12.29 6.37
N ILE A 249 -14.53 13.31 5.57
CA ILE A 249 -15.52 14.35 5.24
C ILE A 249 -16.70 13.76 4.46
N GLU A 250 -16.46 13.10 3.32
CA GLU A 250 -17.52 12.50 2.51
C GLU A 250 -16.95 11.43 1.58
N VAL A 251 -17.11 10.14 1.87
CA VAL A 251 -16.51 9.06 1.04
C VAL A 251 -17.52 8.33 0.15
N ARG A 252 -18.81 8.62 0.32
CA ARG A 252 -19.91 7.90 -0.35
C ARG A 252 -20.53 8.72 -1.48
N ASP A 253 -20.44 10.05 -1.47
CA ASP A 253 -20.81 10.88 -2.62
C ASP A 253 -19.80 10.69 -3.77
N LEU A 254 -20.15 9.84 -4.74
CA LEU A 254 -19.32 9.58 -5.92
C LEU A 254 -19.19 10.79 -6.87
N SER A 255 -20.10 11.77 -6.77
CA SER A 255 -20.03 12.99 -7.58
C SER A 255 -19.06 14.02 -7.00
N LYS A 256 -18.88 14.00 -5.68
CA LYS A 256 -18.02 14.93 -4.94
C LYS A 256 -17.40 14.27 -3.71
N PRO A 257 -16.55 13.26 -3.88
CA PRO A 257 -15.93 12.60 -2.75
C PRO A 257 -14.86 13.50 -2.13
N ASP A 258 -14.70 13.39 -0.82
CA ASP A 258 -13.75 14.10 0.02
C ASP A 258 -13.19 13.15 1.10
N PHE A 259 -12.04 12.58 0.77
CA PHE A 259 -11.31 11.62 1.60
C PHE A 259 -10.43 12.29 2.66
N ARG A 260 -10.58 13.59 2.91
CA ARG A 260 -9.84 14.26 3.99
C ARG A 260 -10.41 13.85 5.35
N LEU A 261 -9.54 13.78 6.35
CA LEU A 261 -9.92 13.46 7.73
C LEU A 261 -10.74 14.58 8.39
N ARG A 262 -11.70 14.21 9.23
CA ARG A 262 -12.41 15.11 10.14
C ARG A 262 -11.59 15.36 11.41
N ILE A 263 -10.65 16.30 11.32
CA ILE A 263 -9.65 16.58 12.38
C ILE A 263 -10.27 16.78 13.77
N ASN A 264 -11.40 17.49 13.87
CA ASN A 264 -12.02 17.81 15.17
C ASN A 264 -12.57 16.60 15.94
N LYS A 265 -12.90 15.50 15.25
CA LYS A 265 -13.40 14.26 15.89
C LYS A 265 -12.27 13.32 16.31
N ILE A 266 -11.15 13.34 15.59
CA ILE A 266 -9.98 12.47 15.86
C ILE A 266 -9.21 12.93 17.12
N ILE A 267 -9.22 14.25 17.40
CA ILE A 267 -8.61 14.78 18.64
C ILE A 267 -9.37 14.33 19.88
N ALA A 268 -10.70 14.23 19.81
CA ALA A 268 -11.52 13.80 20.94
C ALA A 268 -11.29 12.33 21.32
N SER A 269 -10.98 11.45 20.36
CA SER A 269 -10.62 10.04 20.65
C SER A 269 -9.24 9.84 21.27
N ASN A 270 -8.37 10.86 21.25
CA ASN A 270 -7.06 10.83 21.91
C ASN A 270 -7.11 11.31 23.37
N LEU A 271 -8.25 11.83 23.82
CA LEU A 271 -8.52 12.10 25.23
C LEU A 271 -9.40 10.95 25.70
N SER A 272 -8.83 10.00 26.44
CA SER A 272 -9.64 9.05 27.20
C SER A 272 -10.58 9.83 28.12
N GLU A 273 -11.88 9.53 28.06
CA GLU A 273 -12.75 9.77 29.21
C GLU A 273 -12.21 8.90 30.34
N ASP A 274 -11.63 9.57 31.34
CA ASP A 274 -11.13 9.12 32.67
C ASP A 274 -10.96 7.61 32.94
#